data_AF-A0A2P8H077-F1
#
_entry.id   AF-A0A2P8H077-F1
#
_cell.length_a   1.000
_cell.length_b   1.000
_cell.length_c   1.000
_cell.angle_alpha   90.00
_cell.angle_beta   90.00
_cell.angle_gamma   90.00
#
_symmetry.space_group_name_H-M   'P 1'
#
loop_
_entity.id
_entity.type
_entity.pdbx_description
1 polymer ?
#
loop_
_entity_poly.entity_id
_entity_poly.type
_entity_poly.pdbx_seq_one_letter_code
_entity_poly.pdbx_strand_id
1 'polypeptide(L)'
;MEDGPSVSDFAGALSLALSDVMAVRRAALAAGQAATVLRAAATTERLVSTILTTMGVDDEEVVRQLRDGERLALAVGQTARRNPEFAAALRDRLTAEGEHEMAGAMAVLAITPRTHTQEEN
;
A
#
# COMPACT_ATOMS: atom_id res chain seq x y z
N MET A 1 -35.88 -17.93 -14.41
CA MET A 1 -35.20 -17.34 -13.24
C MET A 1 -33.79 -17.10 -13.71
N GLU A 2 -33.43 -15.85 -14.01
CA GLU A 2 -32.04 -15.50 -14.31
C GLU A 2 -31.30 -15.48 -12.98
N ASP A 3 -30.33 -16.39 -12.81
CA ASP A 3 -29.38 -16.32 -11.71
C ASP A 3 -28.60 -15.01 -11.89
N GLY A 4 -28.82 -14.07 -10.97
CA GLY A 4 -28.06 -12.83 -10.92
C GLY A 4 -26.56 -13.10 -10.73
N PRO A 5 -25.70 -12.12 -11.04
CA PRO A 5 -24.25 -12.28 -10.91
C PRO A 5 -23.88 -12.77 -9.51
N SER A 6 -23.09 -13.85 -9.45
CA SER A 6 -22.70 -14.45 -8.18
C SER A 6 -21.68 -13.57 -7.45
N VAL A 7 -21.57 -13.73 -6.13
CA VAL A 7 -20.52 -13.07 -5.33
C VAL A 7 -19.12 -13.39 -5.86
N SER A 8 -18.93 -14.59 -6.42
CA SER A 8 -17.67 -15.00 -7.05
C SER A 8 -17.37 -14.22 -8.33
N ASP A 9 -18.39 -13.94 -9.15
CA ASP A 9 -18.24 -13.15 -10.39
C ASP A 9 -17.88 -11.69 -10.06
N PHE A 10 -18.51 -11.16 -9.02
CA PHE A 10 -18.21 -9.82 -8.50
C PHE A 10 -16.77 -9.73 -7.97
N ALA A 11 -16.34 -10.69 -7.16
CA ALA A 11 -14.97 -10.75 -6.63
C ALA A 11 -13.93 -10.86 -7.77
N GLY A 12 -14.23 -11.62 -8.82
CA GLY A 12 -13.38 -11.75 -10.01
C GLY A 12 -13.24 -10.43 -10.78
N ALA A 13 -14.35 -9.78 -11.13
CA ALA A 13 -14.35 -8.51 -11.85
C ALA A 13 -13.59 -7.39 -11.10
N LEU A 14 -13.68 -7.43 -9.78
CA LEU A 14 -13.08 -6.47 -8.88
C LEU A 14 -11.58 -6.70 -8.66
N SER A 15 -11.15 -7.96 -8.53
CA SER A 15 -9.71 -8.31 -8.54
C SER A 15 -9.05 -7.84 -9.84
N LEU A 16 -9.77 -7.94 -10.96
CA LEU A 16 -9.33 -7.43 -12.25
C LEU A 16 -9.21 -5.89 -12.20
N ALA A 17 -10.25 -5.20 -11.72
CA ALA A 17 -10.26 -3.74 -11.60
C ALA A 17 -9.13 -3.20 -10.68
N LEU A 18 -8.86 -3.87 -9.55
CA LEU A 18 -7.75 -3.51 -8.66
C LEU A 18 -6.39 -3.72 -9.33
N SER A 19 -6.23 -4.82 -10.06
CA SER A 19 -5.00 -5.10 -10.82
C SER A 19 -4.74 -4.02 -11.87
N ASP A 20 -5.78 -3.60 -12.59
CA ASP A 20 -5.69 -2.54 -13.60
C ASP A 20 -5.33 -1.18 -12.98
N VAL A 21 -5.96 -0.82 -11.87
CA VAL A 21 -5.65 0.44 -11.18
C VAL A 21 -4.22 0.43 -10.62
N MET A 22 -3.75 -0.70 -10.11
CA MET A 22 -2.36 -0.86 -9.66
C MET A 22 -1.36 -0.77 -10.82
N ALA A 23 -1.68 -1.34 -11.98
CA ALA A 23 -0.87 -1.22 -13.19
C ALA A 23 -0.77 0.25 -13.66
N VAL A 24 -1.91 0.97 -13.69
CA VAL A 24 -1.96 2.40 -14.01
C VAL A 24 -1.14 3.23 -13.02
N ARG A 25 -1.26 2.94 -11.72
CA ARG A 25 -0.48 3.60 -10.67
C ARG A 25 1.02 3.39 -10.86
N ARG A 26 1.46 2.16 -11.14
CA ARG A 26 2.87 1.83 -11.40
C ARG A 26 3.41 2.56 -12.64
N ALA A 27 2.65 2.58 -13.73
CA ALA A 27 3.01 3.30 -14.95
C ALA A 27 3.09 4.83 -14.71
N ALA A 28 2.12 5.39 -13.99
CA ALA A 28 2.09 6.81 -13.66
C ALA A 28 3.24 7.23 -12.74
N LEU A 29 3.63 6.38 -11.79
CA LEU A 29 4.81 6.59 -10.94
C LEU A 29 6.09 6.60 -11.78
N ALA A 30 6.27 5.62 -12.67
CA ALA A 30 7.42 5.57 -13.56
C ALA A 30 7.51 6.79 -14.50
N ALA A 31 6.36 7.34 -14.90
CA ALA A 31 6.26 8.53 -15.74
C ALA A 31 6.28 9.87 -14.98
N GLY A 32 6.40 9.87 -13.65
CA GLY A 32 6.40 11.09 -12.82
C GLY A 32 5.07 11.85 -12.80
N GLN A 33 3.95 11.20 -13.12
CA GLN A 33 2.64 11.83 -13.25
C GLN A 33 1.86 11.83 -11.93
N ALA A 34 2.27 12.71 -10.99
CA ALA A 34 1.71 12.76 -9.63
C ALA A 34 0.18 12.85 -9.57
N ALA A 35 -0.46 13.63 -10.46
CA ALA A 35 -1.92 13.76 -10.51
C ALA A 35 -2.62 12.43 -10.87
N THR A 36 -2.03 11.63 -11.75
CA THR A 36 -2.56 10.32 -12.16
C THR A 36 -2.40 9.30 -11.04
N VAL A 37 -1.28 9.36 -10.29
CA VAL A 37 -1.06 8.52 -9.10
C VAL A 37 -2.12 8.77 -8.04
N LEU A 38 -2.42 10.04 -7.74
CA LEU A 38 -3.46 10.40 -6.76
C LEU A 38 -4.85 9.95 -7.21
N ARG A 39 -5.18 10.08 -8.50
CA ARG A 39 -6.45 9.55 -9.03
C ARG A 39 -6.53 8.03 -8.90
N ALA A 40 -5.46 7.32 -9.25
CA ALA A 40 -5.42 5.86 -9.11
C ALA A 40 -5.59 5.42 -7.64
N ALA A 41 -4.97 6.13 -6.69
CA ALA A 41 -5.16 5.88 -5.27
C ALA A 41 -6.63 6.08 -4.83
N ALA A 42 -7.25 7.20 -5.21
CA ALA A 42 -8.65 7.47 -4.90
C ALA A 42 -9.63 6.46 -5.54
N THR A 43 -9.33 5.99 -6.76
CA THR A 43 -10.11 4.92 -7.41
C THR A 43 -9.94 3.59 -6.67
N THR A 44 -8.73 3.27 -6.19
CA THR A 44 -8.47 2.07 -5.38
C THR A 44 -9.31 2.10 -4.11
N GLU A 45 -9.32 3.23 -3.39
CA GLU A 45 -10.10 3.40 -2.17
C GLU A 45 -11.60 3.19 -2.40
N ARG A 46 -12.17 3.78 -3.46
CA ARG A 46 -13.59 3.56 -3.82
C ARG A 46 -13.89 2.11 -4.17
N LEU A 47 -13.02 1.47 -4.94
CA LEU A 47 -13.20 0.07 -5.29
C LEU A 47 -13.23 -0.77 -4.03
N VAL A 48 -12.24 -0.60 -3.14
CA VAL A 48 -12.15 -1.30 -1.85
C VAL A 48 -13.37 -1.06 -0.97
N SER A 49 -13.79 0.19 -0.78
CA SER A 49 -15.00 0.51 -0.01
C SER A 49 -16.24 -0.17 -0.60
N THR A 50 -16.40 -0.17 -1.92
CA THR A 50 -17.54 -0.85 -2.57
C THR A 50 -17.55 -2.35 -2.28
N ILE A 51 -16.38 -3.01 -2.20
CA ILE A 51 -16.27 -4.44 -1.84
C ILE A 51 -16.81 -4.68 -0.44
N LEU A 52 -16.33 -3.87 0.50
CA LEU A 52 -16.57 -4.05 1.92
C LEU A 52 -18.05 -3.89 2.23
N THR A 53 -18.65 -2.83 1.70
CA THR A 53 -20.10 -2.60 1.75
C THR A 53 -20.87 -3.76 1.09
N THR A 54 -20.45 -4.24 -0.08
CA THR A 54 -21.16 -5.33 -0.80
C THR A 54 -21.05 -6.67 -0.09
N MET A 55 -19.93 -6.94 0.58
CA MET A 55 -19.71 -8.17 1.36
C MET A 55 -20.32 -8.10 2.78
N GLY A 56 -20.96 -6.98 3.14
CA GLY A 56 -21.48 -6.76 4.49
C GLY A 56 -20.38 -6.74 5.56
N VAL A 57 -19.14 -6.47 5.16
CA VAL A 57 -18.04 -6.25 6.09
C VAL A 57 -18.22 -4.85 6.64
N ASP A 58 -18.35 -4.75 7.97
CA ASP A 58 -18.58 -3.47 8.63
C ASP A 58 -17.46 -2.47 8.26
N ASP A 59 -17.85 -1.43 7.50
CA ASP A 59 -16.92 -0.49 6.88
C ASP A 59 -16.05 0.20 7.94
N GLU A 60 -16.55 0.34 9.18
CA GLU A 60 -15.79 0.91 10.30
C GLU A 60 -14.60 0.05 10.71
N GLU A 61 -14.75 -1.28 10.73
CA GLU A 61 -13.69 -2.19 11.14
C GLU A 61 -12.54 -2.18 10.13
N VAL A 62 -12.88 -2.18 8.84
CA VAL A 62 -11.86 -2.22 7.79
C VAL A 62 -11.21 -0.85 7.61
N VAL A 63 -11.98 0.24 7.67
CA VAL A 63 -11.39 1.58 7.70
C VAL A 63 -10.47 1.74 8.91
N ARG A 64 -10.83 1.17 10.07
CA ARG A 64 -9.96 1.14 11.26
C ARG A 64 -8.69 0.33 10.99
N GLN A 65 -8.79 -0.88 10.45
CA GLN A 65 -7.63 -1.73 10.14
C GLN A 65 -6.71 -1.09 9.09
N LEU A 66 -7.26 -0.43 8.08
CA LEU A 66 -6.49 0.31 7.08
C LEU A 66 -5.74 1.49 7.71
N ARG A 67 -6.41 2.27 8.57
CA ARG A 67 -5.78 3.37 9.32
C ARG A 67 -4.71 2.89 10.28
N ASP A 68 -4.94 1.77 10.96
CA ASP A 68 -3.97 1.19 11.88
C ASP A 68 -2.77 0.61 11.11
N GLY A 69 -3.01 -0.01 9.95
CA GLY A 69 -1.96 -0.42 9.02
C GLY A 69 -1.12 0.74 8.50
N GLU A 70 -1.75 1.85 8.12
CA GLU A 70 -1.06 3.07 7.70
C GLU A 70 -0.19 3.65 8.82
N ARG A 71 -0.74 3.76 10.04
CA ARG A 71 -0.01 4.24 11.23
C ARG A 71 1.18 3.34 11.55
N LEU A 72 1.00 2.01 11.48
CA LEU A 72 2.06 1.06 11.68
C LEU A 72 3.15 1.21 10.62
N ALA A 73 2.77 1.31 9.34
CA ALA A 73 3.72 1.51 8.25
C ALA A 73 4.53 2.80 8.42
N LEU A 74 3.89 3.90 8.83
CA LEU A 74 4.55 5.16 9.15
C LEU A 74 5.52 5.03 10.33
N ALA A 75 5.10 4.38 11.42
CA ALA A 75 5.93 4.17 12.61
C ALA A 75 7.15 3.28 12.29
N VAL A 76 6.95 2.19 11.54
CA VAL A 76 8.01 1.30 11.07
C VAL A 76 8.97 2.07 10.16
N GLY A 77 8.45 2.85 9.21
CA GLY A 77 9.28 3.66 8.30
C GLY A 77 10.11 4.71 9.03
N GLN A 78 9.53 5.40 10.02
CA GLN A 78 10.27 6.35 10.86
C GLN A 78 11.34 5.65 11.71
N THR A 79 11.01 4.48 12.28
CA THR A 79 11.94 3.69 13.08
C THR A 79 13.09 3.16 12.23
N ALA A 80 12.82 2.67 11.01
CA ALA A 80 13.81 2.22 10.04
C ALA A 80 14.76 3.34 9.61
N ARG A 81 14.25 4.56 9.38
CA ARG A 81 15.11 5.73 9.07
C ARG A 81 16.00 6.13 10.25
N ARG A 82 15.50 6.00 11.48
CA ARG A 82 16.27 6.34 12.68
C ARG A 82 17.31 5.28 13.02
N ASN A 83 17.02 4.02 12.71
CA ASN A 83 17.81 2.85 13.07
C ASN A 83 18.06 1.97 11.83
N PRO A 84 19.13 2.21 11.07
CA PRO A 84 19.44 1.44 9.85
C PRO A 84 19.63 -0.07 10.10
N GLU A 85 20.09 -0.46 11.28
CA GLU A 85 20.21 -1.87 11.69
C GLU A 85 18.85 -2.57 11.77
N PHE A 86 17.84 -1.86 12.30
CA PHE A 86 16.45 -2.36 12.31
C PHE A 86 15.91 -2.49 10.88
N ALA A 87 16.21 -1.53 10.01
CA ALA A 87 15.81 -1.60 8.60
C ALA A 87 16.43 -2.80 7.88
N ALA A 88 17.71 -3.09 8.13
CA ALA A 88 18.40 -4.25 7.58
C ALA A 88 17.83 -5.58 8.11
N ALA A 89 17.64 -5.70 9.42
CA ALA A 89 17.05 -6.89 10.03
C ALA A 89 15.62 -7.15 9.53
N LEU A 90 14.81 -6.10 9.40
CA LEU A 90 13.45 -6.20 8.89
C LEU A 90 13.42 -6.59 7.39
N ARG A 91 14.32 -6.02 6.57
CA ARG A 91 14.49 -6.43 5.17
C ARG A 91 14.81 -7.92 5.05
N ASP A 92 15.76 -8.40 5.85
CA ASP A 92 16.21 -9.79 5.78
C ASP A 92 15.08 -10.74 6.19
N ARG A 93 14.29 -10.37 7.20
CA ARG A 93 13.10 -11.11 7.59
C ARG A 93 12.03 -11.13 6.49
N LEU A 94 11.69 -9.99 5.91
CA LEU A 94 10.71 -9.89 4.81
C LEU A 94 11.16 -10.68 3.59
N THR A 95 12.47 -10.69 3.30
CA THR A 95 13.03 -11.48 2.20
C THR A 95 12.87 -12.98 2.45
N ALA A 96 13.10 -13.44 3.68
CA ALA A 96 12.91 -14.84 4.06
C ALA A 96 11.43 -15.29 4.01
N GLU A 97 10.49 -14.36 4.16
CA GLU A 97 9.06 -14.60 4.03
C GLU A 97 8.54 -14.50 2.58
N GLY A 98 9.40 -14.11 1.61
CA GLY A 98 9.02 -13.95 0.21
C GLY A 98 8.39 -12.59 -0.13
N GLU A 99 8.36 -11.66 0.83
CA GLU A 99 7.76 -10.32 0.70
C GLU A 99 8.73 -9.34 0.02
N HIS A 100 9.10 -9.65 -1.22
CA HIS A 100 10.18 -8.97 -1.94
C HIS A 100 9.93 -7.47 -2.20
N GLU A 101 8.68 -7.06 -2.44
CA GLU A 101 8.33 -5.65 -2.66
C GLU A 101 8.52 -4.83 -1.37
N MET A 102 8.09 -5.37 -0.22
CA MET A 102 8.25 -4.72 1.09
C MET A 102 9.72 -4.73 1.55
N ALA A 103 10.44 -5.83 1.32
CA ALA A 103 11.87 -5.90 1.58
C ALA A 103 12.65 -4.85 0.76
N GLY A 104 12.28 -4.67 -0.52
CA GLY A 104 12.85 -3.63 -1.38
C GLY A 104 12.63 -2.22 -0.82
N ALA A 105 11.42 -1.93 -0.32
CA ALA A 105 11.12 -0.65 0.31
C ALA A 105 11.98 -0.41 1.58
N MET A 106 12.22 -1.43 2.38
CA MET A 106 13.10 -1.33 3.57
C MET A 106 14.57 -1.12 3.19
N ALA A 107 15.04 -1.72 2.08
CA ALA A 107 16.39 -1.51 1.58
C ALA A 107 16.65 -0.03 1.26
N VAL A 108 15.70 0.65 0.62
CA VAL A 108 15.82 2.10 0.32
C VAL A 108 15.94 2.95 1.59
N LEU A 109 15.20 2.60 2.64
CA LEU A 109 15.22 3.31 3.92
C LEU A 109 16.52 3.08 4.71
N ALA A 110 17.16 1.92 4.56
CA ALA A 110 18.43 1.61 5.21
C ALA A 110 19.63 2.41 4.65
N ILE A 111 19.55 2.82 3.38
CA ILE A 111 20.68 3.45 2.66
C ILE A 111 20.61 4.99 2.70
N THR A 112 19.45 5.57 3.00
CA THR A 112 19.26 7.03 2.97
C THR A 112 20.03 7.69 4.13
N PRO A 113 21.14 8.40 3.88
CA PRO A 113 21.90 9.07 4.93
C PRO A 113 21.09 10.26 5.45
N ARG A 114 21.27 10.60 6.74
CA ARG A 114 20.71 11.84 7.30
C ARG A 114 21.31 13.02 6.54
N THR A 115 20.55 13.65 5.66
CA THR A 115 20.76 15.06 5.33
C THR A 115 20.36 15.85 6.58
N HIS A 116 21.28 15.93 7.55
CA HIS A 116 21.27 16.99 8.54
C HIS A 116 21.56 18.29 7.79
N THR A 117 20.52 18.96 7.31
CA THR A 117 20.60 20.41 7.17
C THR A 117 20.51 20.95 8.60
N GLN A 118 21.68 21.10 9.25
CA GLN A 118 21.83 22.12 10.28
C GLN A 118 21.61 23.45 9.57
N GLU A 119 20.40 24.00 9.64
CA GLU A 119 20.25 25.45 9.58
C GLU A 119 20.51 25.96 11.00
N GLU A 120 21.70 26.54 11.14
CA GLU A 120 22.10 27.37 12.25
C GLU A 120 21.09 28.52 12.43
N ASN A 121 20.57 28.67 13.65
CA ASN A 121 20.35 29.96 14.33
C ASN A 121 20.06 29.72 15.82
#